data_AF-A0A534Y1D7-F1
#
_entry.id   AF-A0A534Y1D7-F1
#
_cell.length_a   1.000
_cell.length_b   1.000
_cell.length_c   1.000
_cell.angle_alpha   90.00
_cell.angle_beta   90.00
_cell.angle_gamma   90.00
#
_symmetry.space_group_name_H-M   'P 1'
#
loop_
_entity.id
_entity.type
_entity.pdbx_description
1 polymer ?
#
loop_
_entity_poly.entity_id
_entity_poly.type
_entity_poly.pdbx_seq_one_letter_code
_entity_poly.pdbx_strand_id
1 'polypeptide(L)'
;MLVRSDRPLDYAVTGADRVVVVHLRGAGIPLPTNRLPLDTRFFDTPVVRVVPEPVPGGVDLRIELRGLARYELSQSPGVLTIAFERS
;
A
#
# COMPACT_ATOMS: atom_id res chain seq x y z
N MET A 1 -4.35 5.14 -4.60
CA MET A 1 -2.97 5.24 -4.04
C MET A 1 -1.98 4.72 -5.09
N LEU A 2 -0.75 5.23 -5.09
CA LEU A 2 0.28 4.80 -6.03
C LEU A 2 1.59 4.47 -5.27
N VAL A 3 2.20 3.34 -5.61
CA VAL A 3 3.51 2.89 -5.11
C VAL A 3 4.49 2.90 -6.29
N ARG A 4 5.64 3.56 -6.11
CA ARG A 4 6.71 3.61 -7.12
C ARG A 4 7.90 2.79 -6.67
N SER A 5 8.48 2.06 -7.62
CA SER A 5 9.75 1.36 -7.45
C SER A 5 10.65 1.62 -8.66
N ASP A 6 11.95 1.60 -8.42
CA ASP A 6 12.99 1.65 -9.44
C ASP A 6 13.17 0.30 -10.17
N ARG A 7 12.51 -0.76 -9.68
CA ARG A 7 12.54 -2.11 -10.24
C ARG A 7 11.13 -2.67 -10.40
N PRO A 8 10.95 -3.74 -11.20
CA PRO A 8 9.68 -4.46 -11.22
C PRO A 8 9.30 -4.94 -9.82
N LEU A 9 8.04 -4.73 -9.44
CA LEU A 9 7.49 -5.20 -8.17
C LEU A 9 6.79 -6.54 -8.38
N ASP A 10 7.20 -7.54 -7.60
CA ASP A 10 6.39 -8.73 -7.34
C ASP A 10 5.63 -8.51 -6.01
N TYR A 11 4.34 -8.83 -5.99
CA TYR A 11 3.49 -8.55 -4.84
C TYR A 11 2.43 -9.61 -4.58
N ALA A 12 1.98 -9.66 -3.33
CA ALA A 12 0.77 -10.35 -2.90
C ALA A 12 -0.13 -9.38 -2.13
N VAL A 13 -1.43 -9.61 -2.18
CA VAL A 13 -2.40 -8.78 -1.47
C VAL A 13 -3.28 -9.65 -0.59
N THR A 14 -3.44 -9.24 0.65
CA THR A 14 -4.39 -9.84 1.59
C THR A 14 -5.26 -8.73 2.17
N GLY A 15 -6.57 -8.83 1.96
CA GLY A 15 -7.56 -7.96 2.60
C GLY A 15 -8.24 -8.70 3.75
N ALA A 16 -8.28 -8.08 4.93
CA ALA A 16 -9.03 -8.55 6.09
C ALA A 16 -9.67 -7.36 6.80
N ASP A 17 -11.00 -7.39 6.96
CA ASP A 17 -11.78 -6.32 7.56
C ASP A 17 -11.46 -4.93 6.96
N ARG A 18 -10.93 -4.02 7.78
CA ARG A 18 -10.59 -2.64 7.42
C ARG A 18 -9.10 -2.46 7.13
N VAL A 19 -8.41 -3.54 6.82
CA VAL A 19 -6.97 -3.53 6.53
C VAL A 19 -6.72 -4.27 5.22
N VAL A 20 -5.96 -3.64 4.34
CA VAL A 20 -5.36 -4.29 3.17
C VAL A 20 -3.85 -4.27 3.36
N VAL A 21 -3.23 -5.44 3.27
CA VAL A 21 -1.77 -5.58 3.28
C VAL A 21 -1.32 -5.92 1.88
N VAL A 22 -0.39 -5.13 1.35
CA VAL A 22 0.32 -5.44 0.11
C VAL A 22 1.75 -5.82 0.46
N HIS A 23 2.08 -7.10 0.34
CA HIS A 23 3.42 -7.60 0.54
C HIS A 23 4.23 -7.41 -0.75
N LEU A 24 5.23 -6.54 -0.73
CA LEU A 24 6.15 -6.26 -1.82
C LEU A 24 7.41 -7.14 -1.67
N ARG A 25 7.46 -8.24 -2.44
CA ARG A 25 8.52 -9.25 -2.35
C ARG A 25 9.87 -8.68 -2.80
N GLY A 26 10.90 -8.91 -2.00
CA GLY A 26 12.27 -8.47 -2.28
C GLY A 26 12.46 -6.94 -2.28
N ALA A 27 11.41 -6.17 -1.96
CA ALA A 27 11.49 -4.72 -1.91
C ALA A 27 12.27 -4.24 -0.68
N GLY A 28 12.89 -3.07 -0.80
CA GLY A 28 13.51 -2.37 0.31
C GLY A 28 13.14 -0.88 0.28
N ILE A 29 13.21 -0.22 1.44
CA ILE A 29 12.97 1.22 1.55
C ILE A 29 14.30 1.91 1.88
N PRO A 30 15.05 2.37 0.87
CA PRO A 30 16.41 2.87 1.06
C PRO A 30 16.44 4.20 1.80
N LEU A 31 15.45 5.07 1.56
CA LEU A 31 15.37 6.38 2.21
C LEU A 31 14.50 6.30 3.49
N PRO A 32 15.03 6.68 4.67
CA PRO A 32 14.27 6.61 5.92
C PRO A 32 12.95 7.40 5.90
N THR A 33 12.89 8.53 5.18
CA THR A 33 11.69 9.35 5.05
C THR A 33 10.54 8.61 4.36
N ASN A 34 10.84 7.68 3.44
CA ASN A 34 9.83 6.86 2.78
C ASN A 34 9.26 5.76 3.70
N ARG A 35 9.78 5.62 4.94
CA ARG A 35 9.23 4.72 5.96
C ARG A 35 8.18 5.40 6.84
N LEU A 36 8.01 6.71 6.70
CA LEU A 36 7.02 7.44 7.47
C LEU A 36 5.61 7.06 6.99
N PRO A 37 4.66 6.90 7.91
CA PRO A 37 3.27 6.68 7.54
C PRO A 37 2.71 7.84 6.72
N LEU A 38 1.93 7.52 5.71
CA LEU A 38 1.06 8.49 5.05
C LEU A 38 -0.29 8.50 5.79
N ASP A 39 -0.58 9.59 6.52
CA ASP A 39 -1.87 9.79 7.20
C ASP A 39 -2.82 10.59 6.31
N THR A 40 -3.95 9.99 5.95
CA THR A 40 -4.98 10.58 5.10
C THR A 40 -6.32 10.73 5.81
N ARG A 41 -6.36 10.65 7.15
CA ARG A 41 -7.62 10.60 7.92
C ARG A 41 -8.55 11.81 7.74
N PHE A 42 -7.99 12.97 7.39
CA PHE A 42 -8.72 14.22 7.20
C PHE A 42 -9.19 14.42 5.76
N PHE A 43 -8.80 13.55 4.83
CA PHE A 43 -9.26 13.56 3.46
C PHE A 43 -10.51 12.68 3.31
N ASP A 44 -11.40 13.08 2.42
CA ASP A 44 -12.57 12.31 2.02
C ASP A 44 -12.18 11.16 1.07
N THR A 45 -11.46 10.18 1.61
CA THR A 45 -11.04 8.97 0.91
C THR A 45 -11.31 7.73 1.78
N PRO A 46 -11.45 6.55 1.16
CA PRO A 46 -11.56 5.30 1.90
C PRO A 46 -10.31 4.96 2.70
N VAL A 47 -9.13 5.43 2.27
CA VAL A 47 -7.85 5.18 2.94
C VAL A 47 -7.67 6.18 4.09
N VAL A 48 -7.37 5.66 5.27
CA VAL A 48 -7.09 6.45 6.49
C VAL A 48 -5.60 6.61 6.69
N ARG A 49 -4.83 5.54 6.46
CA ARG A 49 -3.40 5.53 6.74
C ARG A 49 -2.71 4.45 5.90
N VAL A 50 -1.48 4.71 5.49
CA VAL A 50 -0.61 3.74 4.84
C VAL A 50 0.68 3.67 5.64
N VAL A 51 1.03 2.50 6.13
CA VAL A 51 2.25 2.26 6.90
C VAL A 51 3.13 1.29 6.13
N PRO A 52 4.30 1.73 5.66
CA PRO A 52 5.31 0.83 5.13
C PRO A 52 6.08 0.16 6.28
N GLU A 53 6.05 -1.16 6.33
CA GLU A 53 6.62 -1.99 7.38
C GLU A 53 7.69 -2.91 6.75
N PRO A 54 8.99 -2.68 7.00
CA PRO A 54 10.01 -3.62 6.57
C PRO A 54 9.82 -4.97 7.27
N VAL A 55 9.74 -6.04 6.50
CA VAL A 55 9.57 -7.41 6.99
C VAL A 55 10.64 -8.32 6.39
N PRO A 56 10.88 -9.52 6.97
CA PRO A 56 11.76 -10.49 6.32
C PRO A 56 11.30 -10.76 4.88
N GLY A 57 12.21 -10.61 3.92
CA GLY A 57 11.94 -10.86 2.51
C GLY A 57 11.23 -9.73 1.75
N GLY A 58 10.95 -8.57 2.37
CA GLY A 58 10.35 -7.45 1.63
C GLY A 58 9.82 -6.31 2.48
N VAL A 59 8.73 -5.71 2.01
CA VAL A 59 8.01 -4.62 2.69
C VAL A 59 6.53 -4.94 2.66
N ASP A 60 5.89 -4.88 3.82
CA ASP A 60 4.43 -4.86 3.92
C ASP A 60 3.95 -3.41 3.86
N LEU A 61 3.09 -3.10 2.90
CA LEU A 61 2.32 -1.87 2.92
C LEU A 61 0.99 -2.16 3.62
N ARG A 62 0.91 -1.81 4.89
CA ARG A 62 -0.31 -1.91 5.68
C ARG A 62 -1.19 -0.68 5.42
N ILE A 63 -2.32 -0.89 4.75
CA ILE A 63 -3.27 0.15 4.36
C ILE A 63 -4.50 0.02 5.26
N GLU A 64 -4.74 1.04 6.08
CA GLU A 64 -5.89 1.12 6.97
C GLU A 64 -7.03 1.87 6.29
N LEU A 65 -8.24 1.30 6.35
CA LEU A 65 -9.43 1.81 5.69
C LEU A 65 -10.43 2.36 6.70
N ARG A 66 -11.20 3.37 6.26
CA ARG A 66 -12.26 4.00 7.06
C ARG A 66 -13.41 3.03 7.33
N GLY A 67 -13.70 2.18 6.35
CA GLY A 67 -14.69 1.12 6.38
C GLY A 67 -14.31 0.00 5.40
N LEU A 68 -15.21 -0.95 5.18
CA LEU A 68 -15.02 -1.92 4.12
C LEU A 68 -15.03 -1.20 2.76
N ALA A 69 -14.02 -1.43 1.95
CA ALA A 69 -13.93 -0.84 0.61
C ALA A 69 -13.46 -1.90 -0.37
N ARG A 70 -14.06 -1.91 -1.56
CA ARG A 70 -13.54 -2.68 -2.69
C ARG A 70 -12.27 -2.00 -3.20
N TYR A 71 -11.38 -2.81 -3.75
CA TYR A 71 -10.15 -2.31 -4.35
C TYR A 71 -9.77 -3.08 -5.60
N GLU A 72 -9.13 -2.36 -6.51
CA GLU A 72 -8.57 -2.90 -7.74
C GLU A 72 -7.08 -2.60 -7.80
N LEU A 73 -6.31 -3.56 -8.32
CA LEU A 73 -4.88 -3.41 -8.53
C LEU A 73 -4.58 -3.35 -10.02
N SER A 74 -3.74 -2.40 -10.39
CA SER A 74 -3.16 -2.35 -11.73
C SER A 74 -1.67 -2.06 -11.63
N GLN A 75 -0.90 -2.72 -12.49
CA GLN A 75 0.54 -2.55 -12.53
C GLN A 75 0.96 -2.07 -13.91
N SER A 76 1.79 -1.04 -13.92
CA SER A 76 2.58 -0.59 -15.05
C SER A 76 4.07 -0.64 -14.68
N PRO A 77 5.01 -0.53 -15.64
CA PRO A 77 6.43 -0.65 -15.32
C PRO A 77 6.86 0.32 -14.20
N GLY A 78 7.38 -0.24 -13.09
CA GLY A 78 7.83 0.51 -11.91
C GLY A 78 6.72 1.15 -11.06
N VAL A 79 5.44 0.89 -11.36
CA VAL A 79 4.31 1.50 -10.64
C VAL A 79 3.24 0.47 -10.33
N LEU A 80 2.91 0.34 -9.05
CA LEU A 80 1.71 -0.36 -8.60
C LEU A 80 0.66 0.66 -8.18
N THR A 81 -0.52 0.59 -8.79
CA THR A 81 -1.67 1.41 -8.43
C THR A 81 -2.69 0.56 -7.71
N ILE A 82 -3.18 1.08 -6.57
CA ILE A 82 -4.24 0.47 -5.78
C ILE A 82 -5.37 1.49 -5.72
N ALA A 83 -6.45 1.21 -6.44
CA ALA A 83 -7.64 2.03 -6.46
C ALA A 83 -8.62 1.51 -5.39
N PHE A 84 -9.08 2.38 -4.50
CA PHE A 84 -10.10 2.05 -3.51
C PHE A 84 -11.39 2.75 -3.90
N GLU A 85 -12.47 1.98 -4.04
CA GLU A 85 -13.78 2.54 -4.34
C GLU A 85 -14.34 3.29 -3.14
N ARG A 86 -14.98 4.44 -3.40
CA ARG A 86 -15.80 5.11 -2.40
C ARG A 86 -17.08 4.30 -2.23
N SER A 87 -17.36 3.91 -0.99
CA SER A 87 -18.64 3.31 -0.57
C SER A 87 -19.75 4.36 -0.51
#